data_AF-A0A6M3WDC0-F1
#
_entry.id   AF-A0A6M3WDC0-F1
#
_cell.length_a   1.000
_cell.length_b   1.000
_cell.length_c   1.000
_cell.angle_alpha   90.00
_cell.angle_beta   90.00
_cell.angle_gamma   90.00
#
_symmetry.space_group_name_H-M   'P 1'
#
loop_
_entity.id
_entity.type
_entity.pdbx_description
1 polymer ?
#
loop_
_entity_poly.entity_id
_entity_poly.type
_entity_poly.pdbx_seq_one_letter_code
_entity_poly.pdbx_strand_id
1 'polypeptide(L)'
;MFLLLRYLNNLYLLLNKLNKFILYKLVFLIVCINFVNIKHTKIKSQMIKSMSLISQIILESDNELRYPTIGELQSIKSYLETGENRIRLSLFLRDQELNIVQKASKAIFQIYPEYIAPGGNAEGSRKRSLCLRDYGWYLRLITYGILAGDKQSIEKIGLIGVKEMYNSLGVPILGMIDAVQCLKEATLDLLSFEDCQIIAPYFDFIIQGMS
;
A
#
# COMPACT_ATOMS: atom_id res chain seq x y z
N MET A 1 -12.79 -4.45 -29.17
CA MET A 1 -12.67 -2.97 -29.22
C MET A 1 -14.02 -2.26 -29.03
N PHE A 2 -15.07 -2.62 -29.79
CA PHE A 2 -16.41 -2.01 -29.65
C PHE A 2 -17.15 -2.32 -28.33
N LEU A 3 -16.97 -3.51 -27.75
CA LEU A 3 -17.55 -3.86 -26.44
C LEU A 3 -16.90 -3.11 -25.27
N LEU A 4 -15.57 -2.92 -25.33
CA LEU A 4 -14.82 -2.14 -24.34
C LEU A 4 -15.23 -0.66 -24.34
N LEU A 5 -15.43 -0.08 -25.53
CA LEU A 5 -15.90 1.30 -25.70
C LEU A 5 -17.34 1.49 -25.18
N ARG A 6 -18.20 0.47 -25.33
CA ARG A 6 -19.57 0.49 -24.80
C ARG A 6 -19.60 0.35 -23.27
N TYR A 7 -18.69 -0.44 -22.71
CA TYR A 7 -18.51 -0.60 -21.26
C TYR A 7 -17.96 0.69 -20.63
N LEU A 8 -16.96 1.32 -21.25
CA LEU A 8 -16.40 2.61 -20.82
C LEU A 8 -17.42 3.75 -20.91
N ASN A 9 -18.27 3.77 -21.94
CA ASN A 9 -19.36 4.76 -22.04
C ASN A 9 -20.44 4.56 -20.97
N ASN A 10 -20.83 3.31 -20.69
CA ASN A 10 -21.79 3.03 -19.62
C ASN A 10 -21.20 3.33 -18.23
N LEU A 11 -19.92 3.04 -18.01
CA LEU A 11 -19.22 3.39 -16.77
C LEU A 11 -19.08 4.91 -16.61
N TYR A 12 -18.80 5.64 -17.69
CA TYR A 12 -18.75 7.11 -17.72
C TYR A 12 -20.13 7.73 -17.41
N LEU A 13 -21.21 7.16 -17.94
CA LEU A 13 -22.59 7.56 -17.63
C LEU A 13 -22.99 7.23 -16.19
N LEU A 14 -22.53 6.10 -15.64
CA LEU A 14 -22.75 5.72 -14.23
C LEU A 14 -21.97 6.64 -13.27
N LEU A 15 -20.72 6.97 -13.62
CA LEU A 15 -19.82 7.83 -12.84
C LEU A 15 -20.25 9.30 -12.86
N ASN A 16 -20.86 9.79 -13.95
CA ASN A 16 -21.44 11.14 -13.98
C ASN A 16 -22.66 11.31 -13.06
N LYS A 17 -23.33 10.21 -12.67
CA LYS A 17 -24.40 10.23 -11.66
C LYS A 17 -23.87 10.19 -10.22
N LEU A 18 -22.63 9.78 -10.01
CA LEU A 18 -21.98 9.67 -8.69
C LEU A 18 -20.93 10.77 -8.55
N ASN A 19 -21.34 11.94 -8.05
CA ASN A 19 -20.54 13.07 -7.57
C ASN A 19 -19.17 13.31 -8.25
N LYS A 20 -19.06 14.44 -8.98
CA LYS A 20 -17.83 14.93 -9.65
C LYS A 20 -16.53 14.85 -8.82
N PHE A 21 -16.62 14.83 -7.50
CA PHE A 21 -15.49 14.71 -6.57
C PHE A 21 -14.75 13.37 -6.64
N ILE A 22 -15.45 12.26 -6.96
CA ILE A 22 -14.85 10.92 -7.07
C ILE A 22 -14.04 10.79 -8.36
N LEU A 23 -14.52 11.40 -9.45
CA LEU A 23 -13.85 11.40 -10.75
C LEU A 23 -12.49 12.11 -10.69
N TYR A 24 -12.40 13.24 -9.99
CA TYR A 24 -11.13 13.96 -9.79
C TYR A 24 -10.11 13.15 -8.96
N LYS A 25 -10.56 12.40 -7.94
CA LYS A 25 -9.68 11.53 -7.15
C LYS A 25 -9.20 10.31 -7.93
N LEU A 26 -10.05 9.74 -8.80
CA LEU A 26 -9.66 8.63 -9.67
C LEU A 26 -8.63 9.07 -10.72
N VAL A 27 -8.83 10.25 -11.31
CA VAL A 27 -7.86 10.86 -12.25
C VAL A 27 -6.54 11.16 -11.52
N PHE A 28 -6.58 11.63 -10.28
CA PHE A 28 -5.36 11.83 -9.48
C PHE A 28 -4.61 10.51 -9.20
N LEU A 29 -5.33 9.42 -8.90
CA LEU A 29 -4.74 8.09 -8.74
C LEU A 29 -4.08 7.60 -10.05
N ILE A 30 -4.72 7.85 -11.20
CA ILE A 30 -4.18 7.55 -12.53
C ILE A 30 -2.94 8.41 -12.84
N VAL A 31 -2.91 9.68 -12.44
CA VAL A 31 -1.76 10.57 -12.62
C VAL A 31 -0.59 10.17 -11.71
N CYS A 32 -0.85 9.77 -10.46
CA CYS A 32 0.18 9.26 -9.55
C CYS A 32 0.83 7.96 -10.05
N ILE A 33 0.08 7.07 -10.68
CA ILE A 33 0.61 5.86 -11.33
C ILE A 33 1.53 6.22 -12.52
N ASN A 34 1.31 7.36 -13.19
CA ASN A 34 2.11 7.79 -14.33
C ASN A 34 3.43 8.50 -13.96
N PHE A 35 3.65 8.88 -12.69
CA PHE A 35 4.87 9.58 -12.27
C PHE A 35 6.07 8.65 -12.02
N VAL A 36 5.87 7.33 -12.04
CA VAL A 36 6.95 6.33 -11.95
C VAL A 36 7.50 6.09 -13.36
N ASN A 37 8.59 6.78 -13.68
CA ASN A 37 9.23 6.78 -14.99
C ASN A 37 10.06 5.49 -15.23
N ILE A 38 9.38 4.34 -15.35
CA ILE A 38 10.01 3.05 -15.70
C ILE A 38 9.88 2.83 -17.21
N LYS A 39 11.03 2.80 -17.91
CA LYS A 39 11.19 2.65 -19.36
C LYS A 39 10.90 1.25 -19.94
N HIS A 40 10.02 0.46 -19.31
CA HIS A 40 9.64 -0.87 -19.83
C HIS A 40 8.13 -1.01 -20.01
N THR A 41 7.70 -0.97 -21.27
CA THR A 41 6.29 -1.01 -21.73
C THR A 41 5.56 -2.30 -21.35
N LYS A 42 6.26 -3.43 -21.19
CA LYS A 42 5.68 -4.69 -20.68
C LYS A 42 5.32 -4.62 -19.19
N ILE A 43 6.16 -3.96 -18.38
CA ILE A 43 5.93 -3.79 -16.94
C ILE A 43 4.76 -2.84 -16.71
N LYS A 44 4.56 -1.82 -17.56
CA LYS A 44 3.36 -0.96 -17.53
C LYS A 44 2.07 -1.75 -17.74
N SER A 45 2.01 -2.67 -18.69
CA SER A 45 0.82 -3.53 -18.91
C SER A 45 0.52 -4.42 -17.69
N GLN A 46 1.56 -4.98 -17.07
CA GLN A 46 1.43 -5.81 -15.86
C GLN A 46 1.12 -5.00 -14.59
N MET A 47 1.63 -3.76 -14.47
CA MET A 47 1.39 -2.83 -13.35
C MET A 47 0.03 -2.12 -13.45
N ILE A 48 -0.48 -1.89 -14.67
CA ILE A 48 -1.81 -1.28 -14.91
C ILE A 48 -2.95 -2.30 -14.74
N LYS A 49 -2.64 -3.60 -14.56
CA LYS A 49 -3.48 -4.49 -13.74
C LYS A 49 -3.39 -4.02 -12.28
N SER A 50 -3.91 -2.82 -11.99
CA SER A 50 -4.11 -2.34 -10.63
C SER A 50 -5.16 -3.25 -10.01
N MET A 51 -4.73 -4.29 -9.30
CA MET A 51 -5.63 -5.27 -8.71
C MET A 51 -6.19 -4.67 -7.43
N SER A 52 -7.19 -3.80 -7.62
CA SER A 52 -8.19 -3.52 -6.59
C SER A 52 -9.18 -4.67 -6.54
N LEU A 53 -9.92 -4.80 -5.44
CA LEU A 53 -11.06 -5.72 -5.33
C LEU A 53 -11.97 -5.70 -6.56
N ILE A 54 -12.28 -4.50 -7.09
CA ILE A 54 -13.14 -4.33 -8.27
C ILE A 54 -12.50 -4.97 -9.50
N SER A 55 -11.22 -4.71 -9.73
CA SER A 55 -10.48 -5.27 -10.87
C SER A 55 -10.35 -6.78 -10.78
N GLN A 56 -10.18 -7.32 -9.56
CA GLN A 56 -10.16 -8.76 -9.34
C GLN A 56 -11.48 -9.41 -9.73
N ILE A 57 -12.61 -8.90 -9.21
CA ILE A 57 -13.95 -9.42 -9.51
C ILE A 57 -14.23 -9.40 -11.02
N ILE A 58 -13.89 -8.29 -11.69
CA ILE A 58 -14.10 -8.15 -13.15
C ILE A 58 -13.26 -9.19 -13.91
N LEU A 59 -11.98 -9.34 -13.57
CA LEU A 59 -11.08 -10.25 -14.25
C LEU A 59 -11.45 -11.72 -14.02
N GLU A 60 -11.86 -12.09 -12.80
CA GLU A 60 -12.33 -13.44 -12.47
C GLU A 60 -13.62 -13.75 -13.23
N SER A 61 -14.59 -12.83 -13.24
CA SER A 61 -15.83 -12.97 -14.00
C SER A 61 -15.58 -13.12 -15.51
N ASP A 62 -14.64 -12.34 -16.06
CA ASP A 62 -14.25 -12.40 -17.48
C ASP A 62 -13.56 -13.73 -17.82
N ASN A 63 -12.62 -14.19 -16.98
CA ASN A 63 -11.97 -15.49 -17.15
C ASN A 63 -12.97 -16.66 -17.12
N GLU A 64 -14.04 -16.52 -16.32
CA GLU A 64 -15.12 -17.51 -16.21
C GLU A 64 -16.24 -17.30 -17.24
N LEU A 65 -16.12 -16.30 -18.12
CA LEU A 65 -17.11 -15.95 -19.15
C LEU A 65 -18.52 -15.73 -18.58
N ARG A 66 -18.62 -15.17 -17.37
CA ARG A 66 -19.89 -14.88 -16.70
C ARG A 66 -19.97 -13.42 -16.25
N TYR A 67 -21.17 -13.01 -15.88
CA TYR A 67 -21.37 -11.75 -15.17
C TYR A 67 -20.96 -11.90 -13.69
N PRO A 68 -20.64 -10.78 -13.01
CA PRO A 68 -20.49 -10.78 -11.57
C PRO A 68 -21.77 -11.28 -10.88
N THR A 69 -21.59 -12.16 -9.91
CA THR A 69 -22.62 -12.68 -9.03
C THR A 69 -23.16 -11.59 -8.11
N ILE A 70 -24.32 -11.83 -7.51
CA ILE A 70 -24.91 -10.93 -6.51
C ILE A 70 -23.93 -10.71 -5.33
N GLY A 71 -23.22 -11.77 -4.90
CA GLY A 71 -22.22 -11.68 -3.84
C GLY A 71 -21.06 -10.76 -4.20
N GLU A 72 -20.51 -10.90 -5.41
CA GLU A 72 -19.43 -10.04 -5.89
C GLU A 72 -19.89 -8.57 -6.05
N LEU A 73 -21.11 -8.34 -6.55
CA LEU A 73 -21.68 -6.99 -6.62
C LEU A 73 -21.87 -6.38 -5.23
N GLN A 74 -22.26 -7.18 -4.23
CA GLN A 74 -22.36 -6.74 -2.85
C GLN A 74 -20.98 -6.39 -2.25
N SER A 75 -19.94 -7.14 -2.59
CA SER A 75 -18.56 -6.81 -2.22
C SER A 75 -18.10 -5.48 -2.83
N ILE A 76 -18.42 -5.23 -4.10
CA ILE A 76 -18.13 -3.94 -4.75
C ILE A 76 -18.87 -2.80 -4.04
N LYS A 77 -20.15 -2.99 -3.72
CA LYS A 77 -20.94 -1.99 -2.98
C LYS A 77 -20.30 -1.66 -1.63
N SER A 78 -19.98 -2.66 -0.82
CA SER A 78 -19.33 -2.49 0.49
C SER A 78 -17.99 -1.77 0.37
N TYR A 79 -17.20 -2.11 -0.66
CA TYR A 79 -15.93 -1.44 -0.93
C TYR A 79 -16.09 0.06 -1.25
N LEU A 80 -17.14 0.43 -1.97
CA LEU A 80 -17.43 1.84 -2.27
C LEU A 80 -17.95 2.58 -1.02
N GLU A 81 -18.85 1.96 -0.25
CA GLU A 81 -19.41 2.53 0.98
C GLU A 81 -18.34 2.83 2.03
N THR A 82 -17.32 1.95 2.16
CA THR A 82 -16.21 2.14 3.10
C THR A 82 -15.08 3.02 2.56
N GLY A 83 -15.19 3.52 1.32
CA GLY A 83 -14.12 4.24 0.61
C GLY A 83 -13.70 5.55 1.27
N GLU A 84 -14.66 6.32 1.79
CA GLU A 84 -14.34 7.58 2.47
C GLU A 84 -13.46 7.36 3.71
N ASN A 85 -13.75 6.31 4.48
CA ASN A 85 -12.97 5.97 5.66
C ASN A 85 -11.53 5.54 5.29
N ARG A 86 -11.38 4.72 4.25
CA ARG A 86 -10.03 4.30 3.76
C ARG A 86 -9.22 5.48 3.25
N ILE A 87 -9.86 6.46 2.60
CA ILE A 87 -9.20 7.71 2.20
C ILE A 87 -8.79 8.51 3.43
N ARG A 88 -9.68 8.69 4.41
CA ARG A 88 -9.36 9.41 5.66
C ARG A 88 -8.14 8.82 6.36
N LEU A 89 -8.11 7.49 6.52
CA LEU A 89 -6.99 6.77 7.14
C LEU A 89 -5.69 6.95 6.34
N SER A 90 -5.76 6.86 5.02
CA SER A 90 -4.57 7.03 4.16
C SER A 90 -4.01 8.45 4.22
N LEU A 91 -4.88 9.46 4.29
CA LEU A 91 -4.48 10.86 4.51
C LEU A 91 -3.84 11.04 5.88
N PHE A 92 -4.42 10.44 6.92
CA PHE A 92 -3.88 10.49 8.27
C PHE A 92 -2.45 9.92 8.34
N LEU A 93 -2.22 8.73 7.77
CA LEU A 93 -0.88 8.12 7.76
C LEU A 93 0.14 8.97 7.01
N ARG A 94 -0.25 9.57 5.86
CA ARG A 94 0.59 10.50 5.12
C ARG A 94 0.95 11.72 5.97
N ASP A 95 -0.05 12.33 6.62
CA ASP A 95 0.14 13.57 7.37
C ASP A 95 0.93 13.33 8.68
N GLN A 96 0.88 12.10 9.23
CA GLN A 96 1.62 11.69 10.43
C GLN A 96 2.95 10.97 10.13
N GLU A 97 3.34 10.79 8.87
CA GLU A 97 4.52 10.00 8.47
C GLU A 97 5.77 10.38 9.27
N LEU A 98 6.10 11.68 9.35
CA LEU A 98 7.27 12.16 10.06
C LEU A 98 7.25 11.79 11.55
N ASN A 99 6.09 11.91 12.21
CA ASN A 99 5.94 11.59 13.63
C ASN A 99 6.09 10.09 13.87
N ILE A 100 5.43 9.27 13.04
CA ILE A 100 5.48 7.80 13.11
C ILE A 100 6.92 7.32 12.90
N VAL A 101 7.60 7.79 11.84
CA VAL A 101 8.99 7.40 11.55
C VAL A 101 9.94 7.83 12.67
N GLN A 102 9.75 9.02 13.26
CA GLN A 102 10.56 9.48 14.38
C GLN A 102 10.37 8.64 15.65
N LYS A 103 9.13 8.25 15.98
CA LYS A 103 8.85 7.37 17.12
C LYS A 103 9.43 5.97 16.90
N ALA A 104 9.15 5.37 15.75
CA ALA A 104 9.62 4.02 15.41
C ALA A 104 11.16 3.94 15.37
N SER A 105 11.82 4.94 14.78
CA SER A 105 13.28 4.98 14.73
C SER A 105 13.95 5.17 16.09
N LYS A 106 13.30 5.85 17.04
CA LYS A 106 13.81 5.89 18.42
C LYS A 106 13.70 4.52 19.07
N ALA A 107 12.57 3.82 18.91
CA ALA A 107 12.35 2.50 19.48
C ALA A 107 13.35 1.47 18.92
N ILE A 108 13.50 1.39 17.60
CA ILE A 108 14.40 0.39 16.98
C ILE A 108 15.86 0.57 17.38
N PHE A 109 16.35 1.82 17.55
CA PHE A 109 17.73 2.08 17.95
C PHE A 109 17.95 1.91 19.47
N GLN A 110 16.88 1.81 20.27
CA GLN A 110 16.97 1.34 21.64
C GLN A 110 17.07 -0.19 21.70
N ILE A 111 16.38 -0.89 20.81
CA ILE A 111 16.43 -2.37 20.69
C ILE A 111 17.80 -2.80 20.12
N TYR A 112 18.25 -2.13 19.04
CA TYR A 112 19.48 -2.43 18.30
C TYR A 112 20.42 -1.20 18.26
N PRO A 113 21.05 -0.84 19.38
CA PRO A 113 21.98 0.29 19.43
C PRO A 113 23.20 0.11 18.53
N GLU A 114 23.58 -1.12 18.20
CA GLU A 114 24.68 -1.44 17.30
C GLU A 114 24.44 -0.99 15.85
N TYR A 115 23.18 -0.78 15.43
CA TYR A 115 22.89 -0.29 14.08
C TYR A 115 23.43 1.11 13.83
N ILE A 116 23.51 1.94 14.87
CA ILE A 116 24.01 3.32 14.78
C ILE A 116 25.48 3.47 15.21
N ALA A 117 26.08 2.40 15.74
CA ALA A 117 27.48 2.36 16.13
C ALA A 117 28.42 2.32 14.90
N PRO A 118 29.73 2.58 15.06
CA PRO A 118 30.68 2.45 13.97
C PRO A 118 30.64 1.08 13.30
N GLY A 119 30.56 1.04 11.97
CA GLY A 119 30.36 -0.18 11.17
C GLY A 119 28.90 -0.64 11.05
N GLY A 120 27.96 -0.03 11.75
CA GLY A 120 26.53 -0.37 11.71
C GLY A 120 25.82 0.00 10.41
N ASN A 121 24.64 -0.59 10.20
CA ASN A 121 23.80 -0.40 9.01
C ASN A 121 23.13 0.99 8.94
N ALA A 122 23.05 1.70 10.05
CA ALA A 122 22.53 3.06 10.17
C ALA A 122 23.58 4.04 10.74
N GLU A 123 24.87 3.71 10.58
CA GLU A 123 25.99 4.54 10.99
C GLU A 123 26.06 5.86 10.19
N GLY A 124 26.16 6.97 10.90
CA GLY A 124 26.26 8.30 10.30
C GLY A 124 24.97 8.78 9.61
N SER A 125 24.97 10.03 9.15
CA SER A 125 23.77 10.67 8.60
C SER A 125 23.27 10.01 7.32
N ARG A 126 24.19 9.60 6.42
CA ARG A 126 23.84 9.02 5.12
C ARG A 126 23.15 7.67 5.26
N LYS A 127 23.75 6.68 5.94
CA LYS A 127 23.14 5.35 6.07
C LYS A 127 21.85 5.42 6.87
N ARG A 128 21.81 6.24 7.94
CA ARG A 128 20.60 6.48 8.70
C ARG A 128 19.47 7.05 7.85
N SER A 129 19.74 8.03 6.98
CA SER A 129 18.72 8.58 6.08
C SER A 129 18.16 7.53 5.11
N LEU A 130 18.98 6.58 4.65
CA LEU A 130 18.54 5.49 3.77
C LEU A 130 17.66 4.49 4.54
N CYS A 131 18.05 4.14 5.76
CA CYS A 131 17.23 3.29 6.64
C CYS A 131 15.86 3.94 6.91
N LEU A 132 15.81 5.22 7.28
CA LEU A 132 14.56 5.93 7.56
C LEU A 132 13.70 6.14 6.31
N ARG A 133 14.31 6.22 5.13
CA ARG A 133 13.56 6.29 3.85
C ARG A 133 12.75 5.02 3.62
N ASP A 134 13.26 3.86 3.99
CA ASP A 134 12.54 2.60 3.84
C ASP A 134 11.30 2.55 4.78
N TYR A 135 11.32 3.27 5.91
CA TYR A 135 10.18 3.34 6.82
C TYR A 135 9.00 4.08 6.18
N GLY A 136 9.28 5.24 5.57
CA GLY A 136 8.29 5.98 4.77
C GLY A 136 7.80 5.15 3.58
N TRP A 137 8.68 4.34 2.98
CA TRP A 137 8.29 3.43 1.90
C TRP A 137 7.28 2.37 2.35
N TYR A 138 7.48 1.74 3.52
CA TYR A 138 6.51 0.80 4.08
C TYR A 138 5.18 1.45 4.46
N LEU A 139 5.20 2.64 5.08
CA LEU A 139 3.97 3.40 5.36
C LEU A 139 3.20 3.70 4.06
N ARG A 140 3.91 4.06 2.99
CA ARG A 140 3.30 4.28 1.68
C ARG A 140 2.69 3.01 1.09
N LEU A 141 3.35 1.86 1.18
CA LEU A 141 2.77 0.58 0.76
C LEU A 141 1.48 0.27 1.53
N ILE A 142 1.47 0.53 2.83
CA ILE A 142 0.28 0.35 3.67
C ILE A 142 -0.85 1.27 3.18
N THR A 143 -0.58 2.53 2.85
CA THR A 143 -1.62 3.41 2.26
C THR A 143 -2.17 2.86 0.94
N TYR A 144 -1.34 2.21 0.13
CA TYR A 144 -1.81 1.58 -1.12
C TYR A 144 -2.73 0.39 -0.81
N GLY A 145 -2.38 -0.46 0.15
CA GLY A 145 -3.23 -1.56 0.57
C GLY A 145 -4.56 -1.09 1.18
N ILE A 146 -4.53 -0.03 2.00
CA ILE A 146 -5.73 0.59 2.57
C ILE A 146 -6.62 1.13 1.47
N LEU A 147 -6.09 1.92 0.53
CA LEU A 147 -6.90 2.47 -0.56
C LEU A 147 -7.51 1.37 -1.43
N ALA A 148 -6.72 0.35 -1.77
CA ALA A 148 -7.15 -0.80 -2.58
C ALA A 148 -8.11 -1.74 -1.85
N GLY A 149 -8.17 -1.67 -0.51
CA GLY A 149 -8.97 -2.58 0.32
C GLY A 149 -8.43 -4.02 0.31
N ASP A 150 -7.16 -4.21 -0.05
CA ASP A 150 -6.51 -5.52 -0.16
C ASP A 150 -5.02 -5.44 0.18
N LYS A 151 -4.40 -6.61 0.39
CA LYS A 151 -2.97 -6.74 0.71
C LYS A 151 -2.12 -7.09 -0.52
N GLN A 152 -2.75 -7.31 -1.67
CA GLN A 152 -2.06 -7.82 -2.85
C GLN A 152 -1.10 -6.78 -3.43
N SER A 153 -1.45 -5.50 -3.35
CA SER A 153 -0.55 -4.41 -3.73
C SER A 153 0.72 -4.37 -2.87
N ILE A 154 0.59 -4.67 -1.57
CA ILE A 154 1.73 -4.75 -0.65
C ILE A 154 2.62 -5.94 -0.99
N GLU A 155 2.03 -7.11 -1.26
CA GLU A 155 2.80 -8.30 -1.62
C GLU A 155 3.64 -8.09 -2.87
N LYS A 156 2.98 -7.70 -3.98
CA LYS A 156 3.61 -7.62 -5.30
C LYS A 156 4.69 -6.55 -5.38
N ILE A 157 4.51 -5.42 -4.70
CA ILE A 157 5.43 -4.29 -4.75
C ILE A 157 6.45 -4.37 -3.61
N GLY A 158 6.02 -4.87 -2.46
CA GLY A 158 6.70 -4.73 -1.18
C GLY A 158 7.44 -5.96 -0.67
N LEU A 159 6.94 -7.16 -0.98
CA LEU A 159 7.37 -8.40 -0.31
C LEU A 159 8.05 -9.38 -1.26
N ILE A 160 7.58 -9.49 -2.51
CA ILE A 160 8.23 -10.36 -3.49
C ILE A 160 9.67 -9.87 -3.73
N GLY A 161 10.66 -10.72 -3.40
CA GLY A 161 12.08 -10.44 -3.57
C GLY A 161 12.72 -9.61 -2.45
N VAL A 162 11.97 -9.26 -1.38
CA VAL A 162 12.48 -8.36 -0.32
C VAL A 162 13.58 -9.00 0.50
N LYS A 163 13.50 -10.32 0.75
CA LYS A 163 14.50 -11.05 1.54
C LYS A 163 15.82 -11.12 0.78
N GLU A 164 15.77 -11.47 -0.50
CA GLU A 164 16.91 -11.51 -1.40
C GLU A 164 17.58 -10.13 -1.53
N MET A 165 16.77 -9.08 -1.66
CA MET A 165 17.24 -7.70 -1.71
C MET A 165 18.01 -7.32 -0.43
N TYR A 166 17.39 -7.49 0.75
CA TYR A 166 18.05 -7.12 2.01
C TYR A 166 19.30 -7.95 2.29
N ASN A 167 19.26 -9.25 2.01
CA ASN A 167 20.45 -10.11 2.11
C ASN A 167 21.57 -9.63 1.19
N SER A 168 21.27 -9.25 -0.06
CA SER A 168 22.26 -8.71 -0.99
C SER A 168 22.87 -7.37 -0.55
N LEU A 169 22.15 -6.60 0.27
CA LEU A 169 22.60 -5.31 0.80
C LEU A 169 23.28 -5.43 2.17
N GLY A 170 23.33 -6.64 2.76
CA GLY A 170 23.86 -6.86 4.12
C GLY A 170 22.96 -6.31 5.22
N VAL A 171 21.68 -6.06 4.94
CA VAL A 171 20.70 -5.57 5.91
C VAL A 171 20.06 -6.75 6.64
N PRO A 172 20.09 -6.80 7.98
CA PRO A 172 19.50 -7.89 8.75
C PRO A 172 17.97 -7.85 8.66
N ILE A 173 17.38 -8.91 8.09
CA ILE A 173 15.92 -9.03 7.92
C ILE A 173 15.20 -8.96 9.27
N LEU A 174 15.74 -9.57 10.33
CA LEU A 174 15.16 -9.50 11.67
C LEU A 174 15.04 -8.06 12.17
N GLY A 175 16.06 -7.23 11.95
CA GLY A 175 16.02 -5.81 12.27
C GLY A 175 14.97 -5.04 11.47
N MET A 176 14.70 -5.46 10.23
CA MET A 176 13.62 -4.87 9.42
C MET A 176 12.23 -5.33 9.86
N ILE A 177 12.06 -6.56 10.32
CA ILE A 177 10.81 -7.05 10.93
C ILE A 177 10.50 -6.23 12.17
N ASP A 178 11.46 -6.07 13.07
CA ASP A 178 11.29 -5.30 14.30
C ASP A 178 11.09 -3.80 14.03
N ALA A 179 11.73 -3.27 12.98
CA ALA A 179 11.49 -1.91 12.51
C ALA A 179 10.03 -1.71 12.06
N VAL A 180 9.45 -2.66 11.31
CA VAL A 180 8.04 -2.59 10.89
C VAL A 180 7.10 -2.79 12.09
N GLN A 181 7.48 -3.62 13.07
CA GLN A 181 6.74 -3.73 14.34
C GLN A 181 6.76 -2.39 15.10
N CYS A 182 7.90 -1.71 15.21
CA CYS A 182 8.00 -0.38 15.80
C CYS A 182 7.15 0.65 15.04
N LEU A 183 7.08 0.57 13.70
CA LEU A 183 6.20 1.41 12.89
C LEU A 183 4.72 1.14 13.18
N LYS A 184 4.34 -0.14 13.34
CA LYS A 184 2.98 -0.54 13.71
C LYS A 184 2.60 0.10 15.03
N GLU A 185 3.40 -0.12 16.08
CA GLU A 185 3.13 0.42 17.42
C GLU A 185 3.03 1.96 17.40
N ALA A 186 4.00 2.64 16.81
CA ALA A 186 3.99 4.10 16.67
C ALA A 186 2.78 4.63 15.91
N THR A 187 2.25 3.86 14.96
CA THR A 187 1.04 4.20 14.20
C THR A 187 -0.23 4.00 15.03
N LEU A 188 -0.36 2.84 15.68
CA LEU A 188 -1.56 2.49 16.45
C LEU A 188 -1.74 3.41 17.67
N ASP A 189 -0.64 3.89 18.27
CA ASP A 189 -0.67 4.88 19.36
C ASP A 189 -1.34 6.21 18.99
N LEU A 190 -1.49 6.50 17.70
CA LEU A 190 -2.07 7.76 17.19
C LEU A 190 -3.53 7.61 16.74
N LEU A 191 -4.09 6.41 16.76
CA LEU A 191 -5.37 6.07 16.15
C LEU A 191 -6.43 5.66 17.19
N SER A 192 -7.70 5.72 16.80
CA SER A 192 -8.77 5.13 17.61
C SER A 192 -8.72 3.60 17.53
N PHE A 193 -9.38 2.93 18.48
CA PHE A 193 -9.45 1.48 18.52
C PHE A 193 -10.02 0.87 17.21
N GLU A 194 -11.04 1.50 16.64
CA GLU A 194 -11.68 1.07 15.39
C GLU A 194 -10.72 1.20 14.20
N ASP A 195 -9.97 2.30 14.15
CA ASP A 195 -9.00 2.55 13.08
C ASP A 195 -7.82 1.59 13.16
N CYS A 196 -7.40 1.24 14.38
CA CYS A 196 -6.38 0.23 14.62
C CYS A 196 -6.77 -1.13 14.04
N GLN A 197 -8.04 -1.54 14.14
CA GLN A 197 -8.51 -2.81 13.57
C GLN A 197 -8.42 -2.84 12.05
N ILE A 198 -8.53 -1.69 11.38
CA ILE A 198 -8.41 -1.58 9.93
C ILE A 198 -6.93 -1.59 9.51
N ILE A 199 -6.07 -0.87 10.23
CA ILE A 199 -4.68 -0.63 9.80
C ILE A 199 -3.74 -1.77 10.22
N ALA A 200 -3.88 -2.32 11.44
CA ALA A 200 -2.98 -3.34 11.96
C ALA A 200 -2.78 -4.55 11.03
N PRO A 201 -3.82 -5.10 10.37
CA PRO A 201 -3.67 -6.25 9.47
C PRO A 201 -2.74 -6.02 8.27
N TYR A 202 -2.49 -4.77 7.86
CA TYR A 202 -1.55 -4.45 6.78
C TYR A 202 -0.10 -4.49 7.26
N PHE A 203 0.16 -4.00 8.48
CA PHE A 203 1.47 -4.17 9.13
C PHE A 203 1.77 -5.64 9.39
N ASP A 204 0.80 -6.38 9.94
CA ASP A 204 0.94 -7.81 10.22
C ASP A 204 1.26 -8.62 8.98
N PHE A 205 0.65 -8.26 7.85
CA PHE A 205 0.94 -8.89 6.57
C PHE A 205 2.38 -8.67 6.11
N ILE A 206 2.93 -7.47 6.30
CA ILE A 206 4.33 -7.16 5.96
C ILE A 206 5.28 -7.94 6.87
N ILE A 207 5.03 -7.93 8.18
CA ILE A 207 5.83 -8.65 9.19
C ILE A 207 5.85 -10.14 8.88
N GLN A 208 4.68 -10.74 8.63
CA GLN A 208 4.57 -12.15 8.29
C GLN A 208 5.26 -12.48 6.97
N GLY A 209 5.17 -11.60 5.96
CA GLY A 209 5.83 -11.82 4.67
C GLY A 209 7.35 -11.75 4.71
N MET A 210 7.92 -11.04 5.69
CA MET A 210 9.37 -10.96 5.90
C MET A 210 9.92 -12.04 6.84
N SER A 211 9.07 -12.62 7.70
CA SER A 211 9.40 -13.77 8.56
C SER A 211 9.70 -15.00 7.70
#